data_AF-A0A9Q4CUY6-F1
#
_entry.id   AF-A0A9Q4CUY6-F1
#
_cell.length_a   1.000
_cell.length_b   1.000
_cell.length_c   1.000
_cell.angle_alpha   90.00
_cell.angle_beta   90.00
_cell.angle_gamma   90.00
#
_symmetry.space_group_name_H-M   'P 1'
#
loop_
_entity.id
_entity.type
_entity.pdbx_description
1 polymer ?
#
loop_
_entity_poly.entity_id
_entity_poly.type
_entity_poly.pdbx_seq_one_letter_code
_entity_poly.pdbx_strand_id
1 'polypeptide(L)'
;MFERTVHILGAKLENSTDGVAYDLSHNLVTLCTFAAPVLEFPETTFPMKLSARSLPRCESVRESDVLPLHHLLDTGISAGVVDSRLADVHALLDDILYIFPESLQVVHRSDGRPIAFATLLPMDAMSLAHLPASITAALQDRLADEWELYQHMQHGESDTTLSLLSCVAPEAETEEYTFFDLLLALKVTGWSELAQGQRCLLLNTSPPVDMFYSQLGYRRLSSRADHASLVHVYALDFRKESIAKWLIPLLLGSSADEVSARKPTWALTKESVRDCLKNIHNAQKLDESDVAKKLGRSGQQLQTELREALFESPPRAPLTEEFQMVLQKTYLHGKPNVVAITNSLNVGRATYYRRLDNALSALTNVLRG
;
A
#
# COMPACT_ATOMS: atom_id res chain seq x y z
N MET A 1 13.15 -10.37 11.47
CA MET A 1 13.48 -9.02 10.95
C MET A 1 12.52 -8.64 9.81
N PHE A 2 12.42 -9.44 8.74
CA PHE A 2 11.47 -9.25 7.62
C PHE A 2 10.03 -8.92 8.04
N GLU A 3 9.38 -9.80 8.81
CA GLU A 3 7.99 -9.61 9.27
C GLU A 3 7.80 -8.30 10.05
N ARG A 4 8.77 -7.94 10.92
CA ARG A 4 8.77 -6.68 11.66
C ARG A 4 8.85 -5.48 10.71
N THR A 5 9.71 -5.54 9.70
CA THR A 5 9.84 -4.48 8.68
C THR A 5 8.52 -4.30 7.91
N VAL A 6 7.90 -5.41 7.48
CA VAL A 6 6.62 -5.41 6.76
C VAL A 6 5.53 -4.73 7.58
N HIS A 7 5.38 -5.09 8.85
CA HIS A 7 4.37 -4.47 9.71
C HIS A 7 4.65 -2.99 10.03
N ILE A 8 5.91 -2.59 10.23
CA ILE A 8 6.27 -1.18 10.46
C ILE A 8 5.94 -0.36 9.21
N LEU A 9 6.34 -0.83 8.03
CA LEU A 9 6.06 -0.13 6.78
C LEU A 9 4.55 -0.09 6.49
N GLY A 10 3.81 -1.17 6.77
CA GLY A 10 2.36 -1.18 6.62
C GLY A 10 1.65 -0.20 7.56
N ALA A 11 2.07 -0.11 8.83
CA ALA A 11 1.51 0.87 9.77
C ALA A 11 1.80 2.32 9.36
N LYS A 12 2.98 2.58 8.77
CA LYS A 12 3.31 3.88 8.19
C LYS A 12 2.47 4.19 6.96
N LEU A 13 2.22 3.18 6.11
CA LEU A 13 1.42 3.34 4.89
C LEU A 13 -0.01 3.79 5.21
N GLU A 14 -0.62 3.22 6.26
CA GLU A 14 -1.96 3.60 6.73
C GLU A 14 -2.11 5.08 7.15
N ASN A 15 -1.01 5.74 7.49
CA ASN A 15 -1.01 7.13 7.97
C ASN A 15 -0.26 8.09 7.04
N SER A 16 0.07 7.63 5.82
CA SER A 16 0.93 8.38 4.90
C SER A 16 0.14 9.26 3.93
N THR A 17 0.76 10.35 3.48
CA THR A 17 0.30 11.21 2.38
C THR A 17 0.92 10.76 1.05
N ASP A 18 0.34 11.18 -0.09
CA ASP A 18 0.67 10.71 -1.46
C ASP A 18 2.14 10.43 -1.76
N GLY A 19 3.03 11.41 -1.53
CA GLY A 19 4.45 11.25 -1.85
C GLY A 19 5.17 10.17 -1.03
N VAL A 20 4.74 9.94 0.21
CA VAL A 20 5.32 8.91 1.09
C VAL A 20 4.65 7.56 0.86
N ALA A 21 3.37 7.55 0.47
CA ALA A 21 2.64 6.34 0.15
C ALA A 21 3.29 5.55 -0.98
N TYR A 22 3.77 6.23 -2.04
CA TYR A 22 4.51 5.57 -3.13
C TYR A 22 5.77 4.87 -2.63
N ASP A 23 6.64 5.57 -1.90
CA ASP A 23 7.89 4.99 -1.42
C ASP A 23 7.64 3.81 -0.45
N LEU A 24 6.61 3.92 0.41
CA LEU A 24 6.24 2.85 1.33
C LEU A 24 5.67 1.63 0.59
N SER A 25 4.75 1.84 -0.35
CA SER A 25 4.20 0.78 -1.20
C SER A 25 5.30 0.12 -2.02
N HIS A 26 6.18 0.90 -2.65
CA HIS A 26 7.30 0.39 -3.43
C HIS A 26 8.25 -0.46 -2.58
N ASN A 27 8.60 0.01 -1.37
CA ASN A 27 9.46 -0.75 -0.47
C ASN A 27 8.79 -2.03 0.02
N LEU A 28 7.50 -1.98 0.38
CA LEU A 28 6.72 -3.15 0.77
C LEU A 28 6.66 -4.18 -0.35
N VAL A 29 6.36 -3.76 -1.58
CA VAL A 29 6.22 -4.68 -2.71
C VAL A 29 7.58 -5.19 -3.19
N THR A 30 8.63 -4.37 -3.09
CA THR A 30 10.00 -4.84 -3.26
C THR A 30 10.33 -5.95 -2.26
N LEU A 31 9.88 -5.86 -1.01
CA LEU A 31 10.03 -6.97 -0.06
C LEU A 31 9.30 -8.25 -0.51
N CYS A 32 8.22 -8.17 -1.30
CA CYS A 32 7.56 -9.36 -1.89
C CYS A 32 8.52 -10.11 -2.81
N THR A 33 9.37 -9.41 -3.57
CA THR A 33 10.27 -10.08 -4.53
C THR A 33 11.32 -10.93 -3.81
N PHE A 34 11.70 -10.54 -2.58
CA PHE A 34 12.69 -11.23 -1.76
C PHE A 34 12.12 -12.32 -0.84
N ALA A 35 10.79 -12.39 -0.66
CA ALA A 35 10.16 -13.45 0.13
C ALA A 35 10.08 -14.74 -0.70
N ALA A 36 10.30 -15.90 -0.05
CA ALA A 36 10.03 -17.21 -0.65
C ALA A 36 8.58 -17.23 -1.20
N PRO A 37 8.31 -17.91 -2.33
CA PRO A 37 7.20 -17.58 -3.22
C PRO A 37 5.87 -17.71 -2.50
N VAL A 38 5.31 -16.58 -2.08
CA VAL A 38 3.91 -16.50 -1.63
C VAL A 38 2.97 -16.58 -2.84
N LEU A 39 3.45 -16.11 -3.99
CA LEU A 39 2.77 -16.26 -5.25
C LEU A 39 3.11 -17.65 -5.80
N GLU A 40 2.20 -18.60 -5.59
CA GLU A 40 2.32 -19.95 -6.15
C GLU A 40 1.95 -19.89 -7.63
N PHE A 41 2.95 -20.02 -8.48
CA PHE A 41 2.74 -19.97 -9.93
C PHE A 41 2.72 -21.39 -10.49
N PRO A 42 1.55 -21.95 -10.86
CA PRO A 42 1.50 -23.25 -11.50
C PRO A 42 2.28 -23.20 -12.82
N GLU A 43 2.90 -24.33 -13.18
CA GLU A 43 3.64 -24.49 -14.43
C GLU A 43 2.74 -24.16 -15.62
N THR A 44 2.89 -22.95 -16.14
CA THR A 44 2.35 -22.52 -17.42
C THR A 44 3.52 -22.24 -18.35
N THR A 45 3.25 -22.10 -19.64
CA THR A 45 4.22 -21.79 -20.70
C THR A 45 5.07 -20.54 -20.43
N PHE A 46 4.70 -19.72 -19.45
CA PHE A 46 5.46 -18.60 -18.89
C PHE A 46 5.77 -18.88 -17.41
N PRO A 47 7.00 -19.31 -17.04
CA PRO A 47 7.36 -19.46 -15.64
C PRO A 47 7.37 -18.08 -14.98
N MET A 48 6.33 -17.76 -14.21
CA MET A 48 6.26 -16.50 -13.49
C MET A 48 7.32 -16.49 -12.37
N LYS A 49 8.36 -15.69 -12.56
CA LYS A 49 9.47 -15.54 -11.62
C LYS A 49 9.62 -14.07 -11.32
N LEU A 50 9.79 -13.73 -10.05
CA LEU A 50 10.29 -12.42 -9.63
C LEU A 50 11.81 -12.53 -9.47
N SER A 51 12.55 -11.48 -9.80
CA SER A 51 14.02 -11.53 -9.80
C SER A 51 14.66 -11.57 -8.42
N ALA A 52 13.88 -11.43 -7.34
CA ALA A 52 14.38 -11.19 -5.99
C ALA A 52 15.35 -10.00 -5.94
N ARG A 53 14.93 -8.88 -6.55
CA ARG A 53 15.66 -7.61 -6.61
C ARG A 53 14.72 -6.45 -6.29
N SER A 54 15.31 -5.27 -6.11
CA SER A 54 14.53 -4.03 -6.08
C SER A 54 13.76 -3.87 -7.37
N LEU A 55 12.47 -3.57 -7.26
CA LEU A 55 11.69 -3.20 -8.43
C LEU A 55 12.20 -1.88 -9.02
N PRO A 56 12.08 -1.69 -10.34
CA PRO A 56 12.35 -0.41 -10.95
C PRO A 56 11.26 0.60 -10.56
N ARG A 57 11.64 1.88 -10.54
CA ARG A 57 10.69 2.97 -10.33
C ARG A 57 9.98 3.30 -11.64
N CYS A 58 8.75 3.77 -11.51
CA CYS A 58 8.02 4.39 -12.60
C CYS A 58 8.30 5.89 -12.62
N GLU A 59 8.37 6.45 -13.81
CA GLU A 59 8.57 7.87 -14.05
C GLU A 59 7.50 8.40 -15.00
N SER A 60 7.28 9.71 -15.00
CA SER A 60 6.45 10.37 -15.99
C SER A 60 7.02 10.22 -17.40
N VAL A 61 6.14 10.10 -18.38
CA VAL A 61 6.51 10.03 -19.79
C VAL A 61 7.30 11.26 -20.25
N ARG A 62 8.29 11.02 -21.12
CA ARG A 62 9.09 12.06 -21.78
C ARG A 62 8.70 12.14 -23.26
N GLU A 63 8.90 13.30 -23.88
CA GLU A 63 8.66 13.46 -25.32
C GLU A 63 9.48 12.47 -26.16
N SER A 64 10.70 12.15 -25.72
CA SER A 64 11.55 11.14 -26.36
C SER A 64 11.02 9.71 -26.27
N ASP A 65 10.06 9.44 -25.37
CA ASP A 65 9.52 8.10 -25.15
C ASP A 65 8.42 7.75 -26.15
N VAL A 66 7.76 8.75 -26.76
CA VAL A 66 6.56 8.55 -27.61
C VAL A 66 6.79 7.45 -28.66
N LEU A 67 7.77 7.62 -29.55
CA LEU A 67 8.04 6.63 -30.60
C LEU A 67 8.41 5.23 -30.02
N PRO A 68 9.31 5.12 -29.02
CA PRO A 68 9.54 3.86 -28.31
C PRO A 68 8.30 3.21 -27.69
N LEU A 69 7.34 3.98 -27.15
CA LEU A 69 6.11 3.43 -26.57
C LEU A 69 5.21 2.79 -27.64
N HIS A 70 5.13 3.37 -28.84
CA HIS A 70 4.43 2.73 -29.98
C HIS A 70 5.11 1.41 -30.35
N HIS A 71 6.45 1.38 -30.41
CA HIS A 71 7.16 0.12 -30.64
C HIS A 71 6.91 -0.91 -29.52
N LEU A 72 6.78 -0.48 -28.27
CA LEU A 72 6.40 -1.39 -27.18
C LEU A 72 5.01 -1.99 -27.43
N LEU A 73 4.02 -1.18 -27.84
CA LEU A 73 2.71 -1.69 -28.23
C LEU A 73 2.78 -2.71 -29.35
N ASP A 74 3.53 -2.45 -30.43
CA ASP A 74 3.70 -3.39 -31.54
C ASP A 74 4.22 -4.75 -31.05
N THR A 75 5.24 -4.73 -30.19
CA THR A 75 5.81 -5.95 -29.60
C THR A 75 4.84 -6.64 -28.64
N GLY A 76 4.08 -5.88 -27.84
CA GLY A 76 3.09 -6.39 -26.91
C GLY A 76 1.89 -7.03 -27.62
N ILE A 77 1.43 -6.45 -28.72
CA ILE A 77 0.39 -7.01 -29.59
C ILE A 77 0.90 -8.31 -30.22
N SER A 78 2.10 -8.29 -30.79
CA SER A 78 2.71 -9.47 -31.42
C SER A 78 2.88 -10.64 -30.45
N ALA A 79 3.13 -10.35 -29.17
CA ALA A 79 3.26 -11.34 -28.11
C ALA A 79 1.93 -11.72 -27.43
N GLY A 80 0.79 -11.10 -27.79
CA GLY A 80 -0.51 -11.38 -27.18
C GLY A 80 -0.66 -10.84 -25.75
N VAL A 81 0.18 -9.90 -25.35
CA VAL A 81 0.07 -9.18 -24.07
C VAL A 81 -0.99 -8.08 -24.16
N VAL A 82 -1.09 -7.42 -25.32
CA VAL A 82 -2.08 -6.39 -25.63
C VAL A 82 -3.01 -6.91 -26.73
N ASP A 83 -4.34 -6.84 -26.54
CA ASP A 83 -5.30 -7.26 -27.57
C ASP A 83 -5.68 -6.07 -28.47
N SER A 84 -5.15 -6.07 -29.70
CA SER A 84 -5.43 -5.04 -30.72
C SER A 84 -6.87 -5.07 -31.25
N ARG A 85 -7.69 -6.07 -30.91
CA ARG A 85 -9.10 -6.14 -31.32
C ARG A 85 -10.01 -5.23 -30.51
N LEU A 86 -9.51 -4.66 -29.42
CA LEU A 86 -10.31 -3.87 -28.50
C LEU A 86 -10.47 -2.42 -28.94
N ALA A 87 -9.42 -1.85 -29.51
CA ALA A 87 -9.39 -0.50 -30.03
C ALA A 87 -8.18 -0.35 -30.96
N ASP A 88 -8.14 0.76 -31.69
CA ASP A 88 -6.87 1.25 -32.22
C ASP A 88 -6.01 1.73 -31.04
N VAL A 89 -5.18 0.82 -30.52
CA VAL A 89 -4.39 1.07 -29.29
C VAL A 89 -3.30 2.11 -29.49
N HIS A 90 -2.86 2.37 -30.73
CA HIS A 90 -1.92 3.45 -31.02
C HIS A 90 -2.63 4.79 -31.00
N ALA A 91 -3.81 4.90 -31.63
CA ALA A 91 -4.61 6.12 -31.54
C ALA A 91 -5.01 6.42 -30.09
N LEU A 92 -5.36 5.39 -29.31
CA LEU A 92 -5.64 5.54 -27.88
C LEU A 92 -4.41 6.02 -27.10
N LEU A 93 -3.22 5.52 -27.41
CA LEU A 93 -1.98 5.99 -26.79
C LEU A 93 -1.72 7.46 -27.14
N ASP A 94 -1.89 7.86 -28.40
CA ASP A 94 -1.75 9.25 -28.85
C ASP A 94 -2.72 10.18 -28.12
N ASP A 95 -3.99 9.78 -27.98
CA ASP A 95 -5.01 10.53 -27.24
C ASP A 95 -4.61 10.69 -25.77
N ILE A 96 -4.11 9.63 -25.12
CA ILE A 96 -3.66 9.70 -23.72
C ILE A 96 -2.44 10.61 -23.57
N LEU A 97 -1.45 10.49 -24.47
CA LEU A 97 -0.26 11.35 -24.44
C LEU A 97 -0.60 12.83 -24.63
N TYR A 98 -1.64 13.12 -25.42
CA TYR A 98 -2.07 14.48 -25.68
C TYR A 98 -2.93 15.06 -24.56
N ILE A 99 -3.87 14.28 -24.02
CA ILE A 99 -4.91 14.76 -23.11
C ILE A 99 -4.52 14.55 -21.64
N PHE A 100 -3.89 13.42 -21.32
CA PHE A 100 -3.58 12.98 -19.95
C PHE A 100 -2.12 12.49 -19.82
N PRO A 101 -1.09 13.26 -20.24
CA PRO A 101 0.31 12.80 -20.20
C PRO A 101 0.77 12.38 -18.79
N GLU A 102 0.23 13.00 -17.74
CA GLU A 102 0.50 12.68 -16.33
C GLU A 102 0.00 11.30 -15.90
N SER A 103 -1.02 10.77 -16.59
CA SER A 103 -1.56 9.44 -16.33
C SER A 103 -0.64 8.32 -16.81
N LEU A 104 0.36 8.64 -17.64
CA LEU A 104 1.24 7.67 -18.27
C LEU A 104 2.53 7.50 -17.47
N GLN A 105 2.73 6.27 -17.00
CA GLN A 105 3.85 5.86 -16.16
C GLN A 105 4.74 4.93 -16.96
N VAL A 106 6.03 5.24 -17.00
CA VAL A 106 7.03 4.55 -17.81
C VAL A 106 8.12 3.99 -16.92
N VAL A 107 8.56 2.77 -17.21
CA VAL A 107 9.78 2.21 -16.65
C VAL A 107 10.88 2.29 -17.71
N HIS A 108 11.97 2.97 -17.36
CA HIS A 108 13.17 3.03 -18.19
C HIS A 108 14.22 2.04 -17.71
N ARG A 109 14.98 1.50 -18.66
CA ARG A 109 16.20 0.75 -18.39
C ARG A 109 17.34 1.70 -18.02
N SER A 110 18.43 1.17 -17.50
CA SER A 110 19.65 1.90 -17.16
C SER A 110 20.25 2.72 -18.32
N ASP A 111 19.98 2.37 -19.57
CA ASP A 111 20.38 3.12 -20.78
C ASP A 111 19.37 4.21 -21.20
N GLY A 112 18.30 4.41 -20.43
CA GLY A 112 17.26 5.40 -20.67
C GLY A 112 16.18 4.98 -21.66
N ARG A 113 16.22 3.76 -22.22
CA ARG A 113 15.17 3.26 -23.12
C ARG A 113 13.93 2.83 -22.30
N PRO A 114 12.70 3.19 -22.69
CA PRO A 114 11.51 2.67 -22.04
C PRO A 114 11.32 1.18 -22.34
N ILE A 115 11.02 0.41 -21.30
CA ILE A 115 10.87 -1.05 -21.36
C ILE A 115 9.51 -1.55 -20.89
N ALA A 116 8.75 -0.70 -20.18
CA ALA A 116 7.38 -0.97 -19.81
C ALA A 116 6.62 0.35 -19.60
N PHE A 117 5.31 0.34 -19.76
CA PHE A 117 4.46 1.47 -19.40
C PHE A 117 3.07 1.03 -18.98
N ALA A 118 2.39 1.89 -18.22
CA ALA A 118 0.98 1.77 -17.90
C ALA A 118 0.30 3.13 -17.88
N THR A 119 -1.00 3.14 -18.11
CA THR A 119 -1.83 4.35 -18.01
C THR A 119 -2.78 4.21 -16.84
N LEU A 120 -2.83 5.22 -15.98
CA LEU A 120 -3.67 5.27 -14.77
C LEU A 120 -4.57 6.51 -14.86
N LEU A 121 -5.77 6.32 -15.43
CA LEU A 121 -6.71 7.42 -15.67
C LEU A 121 -7.71 7.55 -14.52
N PRO A 122 -8.00 8.74 -14.00
CA PRO A 122 -9.11 8.90 -13.09
C PRO A 122 -10.43 8.53 -13.78
N MET A 123 -11.33 7.84 -13.07
CA MET A 123 -12.69 7.56 -13.56
C MET A 123 -13.57 8.81 -13.41
N ASP A 124 -13.41 9.78 -14.30
CA ASP A 124 -14.22 11.00 -14.33
C ASP A 124 -14.86 11.23 -15.70
N ALA A 125 -15.72 12.24 -15.81
CA ALA A 125 -16.44 12.55 -17.03
C ALA A 125 -15.51 12.80 -18.23
N MET A 126 -14.32 13.37 -18.00
CA MET A 126 -13.36 13.72 -19.03
C MET A 126 -12.69 12.45 -19.56
N SER A 127 -12.11 11.63 -18.69
CA SER A 127 -11.46 10.38 -19.10
C SER A 127 -12.46 9.44 -19.77
N LEU A 128 -13.68 9.31 -19.25
CA LEU A 128 -14.72 8.45 -19.84
C LEU A 128 -15.14 8.87 -21.25
N ALA A 129 -15.15 10.17 -21.56
CA ALA A 129 -15.51 10.68 -22.87
C ALA A 129 -14.50 10.29 -23.97
N HIS A 130 -13.27 9.97 -23.59
CA HIS A 130 -12.19 9.59 -24.50
C HIS A 130 -11.94 8.08 -24.58
N LEU A 131 -12.75 7.27 -23.87
CA LEU A 131 -12.61 5.81 -23.94
C LEU A 131 -13.23 5.24 -25.23
N PRO A 132 -12.59 4.23 -25.85
CA PRO A 132 -13.17 3.51 -26.97
C PRO A 132 -14.51 2.87 -26.61
N ALA A 133 -15.46 2.86 -27.54
CA ALA A 133 -16.84 2.39 -27.30
C ALA A 133 -16.91 0.95 -26.74
N SER A 134 -16.00 0.07 -27.16
CA SER A 134 -15.88 -1.30 -26.65
C SER A 134 -15.53 -1.36 -25.17
N ILE A 135 -14.59 -0.52 -24.72
CA ILE A 135 -14.15 -0.39 -23.33
C ILE A 135 -15.26 0.27 -22.50
N THR A 136 -15.84 1.35 -23.01
CA THR A 136 -16.99 2.03 -22.39
C THR A 136 -18.14 1.05 -22.13
N ALA A 137 -18.52 0.25 -23.13
CA ALA A 137 -19.57 -0.75 -22.97
C ALA A 137 -19.20 -1.81 -21.92
N ALA A 138 -17.94 -2.26 -21.89
CA ALA A 138 -17.47 -3.25 -20.92
C ALA A 138 -17.49 -2.73 -19.47
N LEU A 139 -17.13 -1.46 -19.27
CA LEU A 139 -17.18 -0.80 -17.96
C LEU A 139 -18.62 -0.54 -17.52
N GLN A 140 -19.46 0.00 -18.41
CA GLN A 140 -20.87 0.29 -18.13
C GLN A 140 -21.64 -0.97 -17.69
N ASP A 141 -21.43 -2.09 -18.37
CA ASP A 141 -22.06 -3.37 -18.01
C ASP A 141 -21.72 -3.83 -16.59
N ARG A 142 -20.49 -3.57 -16.12
CA ARG A 142 -19.96 -4.12 -14.85
C ARG A 142 -20.04 -3.17 -13.67
N LEU A 143 -19.97 -1.86 -13.91
CA LEU A 143 -19.99 -0.84 -12.87
C LEU A 143 -21.40 -0.40 -12.49
N ALA A 144 -22.42 -0.84 -13.22
CA ALA A 144 -23.82 -0.66 -12.80
C ALA A 144 -24.14 0.82 -12.54
N ASP A 145 -24.78 1.11 -11.41
CA ASP A 145 -25.21 2.43 -10.98
C ASP A 145 -24.00 3.35 -10.68
N GLU A 146 -22.80 2.81 -10.43
CA GLU A 146 -21.58 3.61 -10.28
C GLU A 146 -21.14 4.23 -11.60
N TRP A 147 -21.47 3.63 -12.74
CA TRP A 147 -21.12 4.19 -14.06
C TRP A 147 -21.71 5.59 -14.24
N GLU A 148 -23.00 5.76 -13.92
CA GLU A 148 -23.68 7.06 -14.04
C GLU A 148 -23.06 8.12 -13.12
N LEU A 149 -22.55 7.71 -11.95
CA LEU A 149 -21.84 8.62 -11.05
C LEU A 149 -20.57 9.16 -11.71
N TYR A 150 -19.73 8.28 -12.27
CA TYR A 150 -18.47 8.70 -12.90
C TYR A 150 -18.66 9.60 -14.11
N GLN A 151 -19.76 9.45 -14.86
CA GLN A 151 -20.09 10.32 -15.99
C GLN A 151 -20.34 11.78 -15.60
N HIS A 152 -20.62 12.05 -14.32
CA HIS A 152 -20.90 13.39 -13.81
C HIS A 152 -19.82 13.91 -12.84
N MET A 153 -18.82 13.09 -12.52
CA MET A 153 -17.71 13.49 -11.63
C MET A 153 -16.79 14.49 -12.33
N GLN A 154 -16.37 15.50 -11.58
CA GLN A 154 -15.33 16.41 -12.04
C GLN A 154 -13.95 15.77 -11.89
N HIS A 155 -12.99 16.31 -12.63
CA HIS A 155 -11.62 15.87 -12.55
C HIS A 155 -11.06 16.02 -11.13
N GLY A 156 -10.41 14.96 -10.63
CA GLY A 156 -9.87 14.90 -9.28
C GLY A 156 -10.89 14.59 -8.17
N GLU A 157 -12.18 14.44 -8.49
CA GLU A 157 -13.20 13.99 -7.52
C GLU A 157 -13.35 12.47 -7.46
N SER A 158 -12.80 11.75 -8.45
CA SER A 158 -12.94 10.30 -8.53
C SER A 158 -12.14 9.59 -7.43
N ASP A 159 -12.81 8.67 -6.76
CA ASP A 159 -12.20 7.70 -5.84
C ASP A 159 -11.65 6.46 -6.56
N THR A 160 -11.72 6.44 -7.89
CA THR A 160 -11.41 5.26 -8.71
C THR A 160 -10.49 5.63 -9.88
N THR A 161 -9.41 4.87 -10.04
CA THR A 161 -8.47 4.96 -11.16
C THR A 161 -8.62 3.74 -12.07
N LEU A 162 -8.49 3.94 -13.39
CA LEU A 162 -8.54 2.94 -14.43
C LEU A 162 -7.15 2.70 -15.01
N SER A 163 -6.60 1.52 -14.75
CA SER A 163 -5.46 0.94 -15.46
C SER A 163 -5.91 0.46 -16.85
N LEU A 164 -5.95 1.39 -17.81
CA LEU A 164 -6.49 1.19 -19.16
C LEU A 164 -5.55 0.39 -20.08
N LEU A 165 -4.31 0.84 -20.22
CA LEU A 165 -3.25 0.19 -20.98
C LEU A 165 -2.10 -0.20 -20.05
N SER A 166 -1.52 -1.35 -20.30
CA SER A 166 -0.26 -1.79 -19.67
C SER A 166 0.49 -2.64 -20.66
N CYS A 167 1.75 -2.32 -20.89
CA CYS A 167 2.59 -3.06 -21.81
C CYS A 167 3.98 -3.23 -21.22
N VAL A 168 4.49 -4.45 -21.32
CA VAL A 168 5.87 -4.81 -20.96
C VAL A 168 6.46 -5.45 -22.19
N ALA A 169 7.64 -5.01 -22.63
CA ALA A 169 8.27 -5.63 -23.79
C ALA A 169 8.58 -7.11 -23.48
N PRO A 170 8.25 -8.07 -24.36
CA PRO A 170 8.63 -9.47 -24.19
C PRO A 170 10.15 -9.65 -24.12
N GLU A 171 10.87 -8.80 -24.86
CA GLU A 171 12.34 -8.71 -24.88
C GLU A 171 12.91 -7.86 -23.72
N ALA A 172 12.04 -7.29 -22.87
CA ALA A 172 12.46 -6.54 -21.69
C ALA A 172 12.85 -7.44 -20.52
N GLU A 173 12.72 -8.77 -20.66
CA GLU A 173 13.49 -9.68 -19.82
C GLU A 173 14.97 -9.36 -20.00
N THR A 174 15.52 -8.69 -19.00
CA THR A 174 16.91 -8.26 -18.95
C THR A 174 17.61 -9.08 -17.88
N GLU A 175 18.94 -8.99 -17.81
CA GLU A 175 19.65 -9.47 -16.63
C GLU A 175 19.22 -8.73 -15.35
N GLU A 176 18.53 -7.59 -15.48
CA GLU A 176 18.10 -6.72 -14.38
C GLU A 176 16.69 -7.07 -13.87
N TYR A 177 15.73 -7.29 -14.77
CA TYR A 177 14.30 -7.45 -14.44
C TYR A 177 13.62 -8.56 -15.25
N THR A 178 12.71 -9.28 -14.61
CA THR A 178 11.78 -10.21 -15.27
C THR A 178 10.54 -9.47 -15.77
N PHE A 179 9.78 -10.11 -16.67
CA PHE A 179 8.48 -9.59 -17.12
C PHE A 179 7.54 -9.25 -15.94
N PHE A 180 7.49 -10.10 -14.91
CA PHE A 180 6.62 -9.91 -13.76
C PHE A 180 7.13 -8.85 -12.78
N ASP A 181 8.44 -8.61 -12.69
CA ASP A 181 8.96 -7.46 -11.94
C ASP A 181 8.47 -6.15 -12.57
N LEU A 182 8.55 -6.05 -13.90
CA LEU A 182 8.10 -4.86 -14.63
C LEU A 182 6.58 -4.68 -14.50
N LEU A 183 5.81 -5.75 -14.65
CA LEU A 183 4.36 -5.69 -14.48
C LEU A 183 3.97 -5.30 -13.06
N LEU A 184 4.64 -5.87 -12.04
CA LEU A 184 4.40 -5.54 -10.64
C LEU A 184 4.76 -4.07 -10.35
N ALA A 185 5.90 -3.58 -10.85
CA ALA A 185 6.32 -2.20 -10.71
C ALA A 185 5.28 -1.21 -11.25
N LEU A 186 4.70 -1.50 -12.43
CA LEU A 186 3.62 -0.69 -13.01
C LEU A 186 2.38 -0.64 -12.13
N LYS A 187 2.09 -1.70 -11.35
CA LYS A 187 0.92 -1.73 -10.43
C LYS A 187 1.19 -1.03 -9.10
N VAL A 188 2.43 -1.02 -8.61
CA VAL A 188 2.80 -0.26 -7.40
C VAL A 188 2.41 1.21 -7.51
N THR A 189 2.60 1.82 -8.69
CA THR A 189 2.22 3.21 -8.90
C THR A 189 0.74 3.44 -8.67
N GLY A 190 -0.12 2.59 -9.23
CA GLY A 190 -1.57 2.64 -8.96
C GLY A 190 -1.91 2.35 -7.49
N TRP A 191 -1.16 1.48 -6.81
CA TRP A 191 -1.39 1.17 -5.39
C TRP A 191 -1.03 2.30 -4.44
N SER A 192 -0.15 3.22 -4.84
CA SER A 192 0.15 4.40 -4.03
C SER A 192 -1.09 5.30 -3.85
N GLU A 193 -1.89 5.44 -4.91
CA GLU A 193 -3.18 6.14 -4.88
C GLU A 193 -4.22 5.39 -4.01
N LEU A 194 -4.20 4.05 -4.06
CA LEU A 194 -5.08 3.19 -3.25
C LEU A 194 -4.87 3.32 -1.74
N ALA A 195 -3.70 3.77 -1.29
CA ALA A 195 -3.44 3.97 0.13
C ALA A 195 -4.37 5.01 0.78
N GLN A 196 -5.04 5.85 -0.02
CA GLN A 196 -6.03 6.82 0.43
C GLN A 196 -7.46 6.29 0.51
N GLY A 197 -7.65 4.97 0.40
CA GLY A 197 -8.98 4.36 0.35
C GLY A 197 -9.65 4.54 -1.00
N GLN A 198 -8.88 4.42 -2.08
CA GLN A 198 -9.39 4.47 -3.46
C GLN A 198 -9.62 3.08 -4.03
N ARG A 199 -10.06 3.01 -5.28
CA ARG A 199 -10.25 1.78 -6.05
C ARG A 199 -9.46 1.84 -7.36
N CYS A 200 -8.89 0.71 -7.76
CA CYS A 200 -8.22 0.56 -9.05
C CYS A 200 -9.00 -0.45 -9.87
N LEU A 201 -9.49 -0.02 -11.04
CA LEU A 201 -9.99 -0.88 -12.08
C LEU A 201 -8.87 -1.23 -13.04
N LEU A 202 -8.79 -2.48 -13.46
CA LEU A 202 -7.79 -2.95 -14.40
C LEU A 202 -8.49 -3.66 -15.55
N LEU A 203 -8.16 -3.25 -16.77
CA LEU A 203 -8.56 -3.98 -17.96
C LEU A 203 -7.49 -5.02 -18.28
N ASN A 204 -7.90 -6.28 -18.35
CA ASN A 204 -7.06 -7.35 -18.85
C ASN A 204 -7.72 -8.03 -20.05
N THR A 205 -6.88 -8.38 -20.99
CA THR A 205 -7.26 -8.93 -22.29
C THR A 205 -6.44 -10.19 -22.57
N SER A 206 -5.46 -10.49 -21.72
CA SER A 206 -4.51 -11.57 -21.85
C SER A 206 -4.73 -12.60 -20.74
N PRO A 207 -5.33 -13.77 -21.03
CA PRO A 207 -5.56 -14.83 -20.04
C PRO A 207 -4.32 -15.28 -19.25
N PRO A 208 -3.09 -15.30 -19.80
CA PRO A 208 -1.88 -15.64 -19.05
C PRO A 208 -1.64 -14.78 -17.79
N VAL A 209 -2.18 -13.56 -17.76
CA VAL A 209 -1.97 -12.60 -16.66
C VAL A 209 -3.13 -12.60 -15.65
N ASP A 210 -4.24 -13.27 -15.94
CA ASP A 210 -5.43 -13.32 -15.05
C ASP A 210 -5.10 -13.89 -13.67
N MET A 211 -4.28 -14.94 -13.65
CA MET A 211 -3.86 -15.60 -12.41
C MET A 211 -2.96 -14.69 -11.57
N PHE A 212 -2.05 -13.96 -12.22
CA PHE A 212 -1.21 -12.97 -11.55
C PHE A 212 -2.06 -11.90 -10.86
N TYR A 213 -3.03 -11.30 -11.55
CA TYR A 213 -3.92 -10.30 -10.94
C TYR A 213 -4.76 -10.88 -9.81
N SER A 214 -5.28 -12.10 -9.98
CA SER A 214 -6.06 -12.77 -8.94
C SER A 214 -5.23 -13.03 -7.68
N GLN A 215 -3.96 -13.41 -7.81
CA GLN A 215 -3.05 -13.57 -6.67
C GLN A 215 -2.68 -12.24 -6.01
N LEU A 216 -2.64 -11.15 -6.78
CA LEU A 216 -2.58 -9.78 -6.24
C LEU A 216 -3.93 -9.32 -5.65
N GLY A 217 -4.92 -10.20 -5.49
CA GLY A 217 -6.19 -9.88 -4.84
C GLY A 217 -7.15 -9.05 -5.69
N TYR A 218 -6.83 -8.79 -6.97
CA TYR A 218 -7.79 -8.19 -7.88
C TYR A 218 -8.96 -9.16 -8.09
N ARG A 219 -10.18 -8.66 -7.89
CA ARG A 219 -11.40 -9.45 -8.09
C ARG A 219 -11.96 -9.15 -9.47
N ARG A 220 -12.20 -10.19 -10.25
CA ARG A 220 -12.88 -10.05 -11.54
C ARG A 220 -14.33 -9.59 -11.32
N LEU A 221 -14.72 -8.51 -11.98
CA LEU A 221 -16.09 -8.02 -11.97
C LEU A 221 -16.95 -8.88 -12.90
N SER A 222 -18.08 -9.34 -12.36
CA SER A 222 -19.06 -10.12 -13.12
C SER A 222 -19.75 -9.25 -14.16
N SER A 223 -19.87 -9.79 -15.36
CA SER A 223 -20.69 -9.21 -16.43
C SER A 223 -22.17 -9.32 -16.07
N ARG A 224 -22.97 -8.28 -16.34
CA ARG A 224 -24.44 -8.36 -16.21
C ARG A 224 -25.06 -9.08 -17.40
N ALA A 225 -24.45 -8.94 -18.57
CA ALA A 225 -24.81 -9.69 -19.77
C ALA A 225 -24.20 -11.11 -19.76
N ASP A 226 -24.96 -12.09 -20.24
CA ASP A 226 -24.54 -13.50 -20.38
C ASP A 226 -23.58 -13.73 -21.57
N HIS A 227 -23.03 -12.65 -22.12
CA HIS A 227 -22.11 -12.68 -23.25
C HIS A 227 -20.66 -12.70 -22.76
N ALA A 228 -19.86 -13.58 -23.34
CA ALA A 228 -18.42 -13.62 -23.14
C ALA A 228 -17.77 -12.33 -23.71
N SER A 229 -17.69 -11.29 -22.89
CA SER A 229 -16.93 -10.08 -23.20
C SER A 229 -15.45 -10.43 -23.32
N LEU A 230 -14.82 -9.98 -24.41
CA LEU A 230 -13.39 -10.16 -24.67
C LEU A 230 -12.49 -9.43 -23.66
N VAL A 231 -13.04 -8.47 -22.91
CA VAL A 231 -12.34 -7.70 -21.87
C VAL A 231 -12.72 -8.24 -20.51
N HIS A 232 -11.71 -8.52 -19.69
CA HIS A 232 -11.89 -8.81 -18.28
C HIS A 232 -11.62 -7.54 -17.48
N VAL A 233 -12.60 -7.12 -16.69
CA VAL A 233 -12.44 -5.99 -15.78
C VAL A 233 -12.20 -6.55 -14.39
N TYR A 234 -11.10 -6.12 -13.81
CA TYR A 234 -10.67 -6.48 -12.47
C TYR A 234 -10.78 -5.25 -11.57
N ALA A 235 -11.11 -5.46 -10.31
CA ALA A 235 -11.18 -4.39 -9.31
C ALA A 235 -10.35 -4.76 -8.08
N LEU A 236 -9.56 -3.80 -7.62
CA LEU A 236 -8.93 -3.79 -6.32
C LEU A 236 -9.48 -2.57 -5.57
N ASP A 237 -10.32 -2.79 -4.56
CA ASP A 237 -11.15 -1.75 -3.92
C ASP A 237 -10.81 -1.61 -2.44
N PHE A 238 -10.23 -0.46 -2.07
CA PHE A 238 -9.85 -0.12 -0.69
C PHE A 238 -10.72 0.96 -0.07
N ARG A 239 -11.86 1.33 -0.68
CA ARG A 239 -12.76 2.35 -0.11
C ARG A 239 -13.30 2.00 1.27
N LYS A 240 -13.27 0.71 1.63
CA LYS A 240 -13.72 0.19 2.93
C LYS A 240 -12.65 -0.67 3.63
N GLU A 241 -11.44 -0.76 3.08
CA GLU A 241 -10.39 -1.64 3.56
C GLU A 241 -9.04 -0.90 3.62
N SER A 242 -8.15 -1.33 4.51
CA SER A 242 -6.79 -0.77 4.56
C SER A 242 -5.89 -1.52 3.59
N ILE A 243 -5.13 -0.80 2.77
CA ILE A 243 -4.13 -1.38 1.87
C ILE A 243 -3.12 -2.24 2.66
N ALA A 244 -2.72 -1.83 3.87
CA ALA A 244 -1.79 -2.59 4.69
C ALA A 244 -2.41 -3.91 5.18
N LYS A 245 -3.72 -3.94 5.46
CA LYS A 245 -4.44 -5.17 5.84
C LYS A 245 -4.50 -6.17 4.70
N TRP A 246 -4.39 -5.74 3.44
CA TRP A 246 -4.30 -6.63 2.29
C TRP A 246 -2.86 -6.99 1.94
N LEU A 247 -1.96 -6.00 1.91
CA LEU A 247 -0.59 -6.17 1.45
C LEU A 247 0.26 -7.00 2.42
N ILE A 248 0.04 -6.89 3.73
CA ILE A 248 0.79 -7.66 4.73
C ILE A 248 0.49 -9.17 4.63
N PRO A 249 -0.78 -9.63 4.60
CA PRO A 249 -1.08 -11.04 4.34
C PRO A 249 -0.50 -11.56 3.02
N LEU A 250 -0.60 -10.75 1.96
CA LEU A 250 0.01 -11.05 0.66
C LEU A 250 1.53 -11.19 0.76
N LEU A 251 2.19 -10.39 1.60
CA LEU A 251 3.64 -10.46 1.84
C LEU A 251 4.08 -11.64 2.70
N LEU A 252 3.22 -12.06 3.62
CA LEU A 252 3.53 -13.11 4.59
C LEU A 252 3.04 -14.50 4.16
N GLY A 253 2.35 -14.60 3.01
CA GLY A 253 1.76 -15.86 2.54
C GLY A 253 0.81 -16.48 3.54
N SER A 254 0.05 -15.64 4.22
CA SER A 254 -0.88 -16.02 5.27
C SER A 254 -2.24 -15.43 4.95
N SER A 255 -3.31 -16.05 5.44
CA SER A 255 -4.64 -15.42 5.32
C SER A 255 -4.73 -14.16 6.20
N ALA A 256 -5.63 -13.24 5.86
CA ALA A 256 -5.87 -12.04 6.68
C ALA A 256 -6.27 -12.40 8.13
N ASP A 257 -6.99 -13.52 8.31
CA ASP A 257 -7.36 -14.06 9.61
C ASP A 257 -6.16 -14.61 10.37
N GLU A 258 -5.23 -15.29 9.70
CA GLU A 258 -3.98 -15.78 10.30
C GLU A 258 -3.07 -14.64 10.75
N VAL A 259 -2.93 -13.59 9.93
CA VAL A 259 -2.15 -12.39 10.29
C VAL A 259 -2.81 -11.64 11.44
N SER A 260 -4.13 -11.51 11.43
CA SER A 260 -4.88 -10.82 12.50
C SER A 260 -4.85 -11.60 13.83
N ALA A 261 -4.90 -12.94 13.78
CA ALA A 261 -4.80 -13.80 14.95
C ALA A 261 -3.37 -13.88 15.50
N ARG A 262 -2.36 -13.81 14.64
CA ARG A 262 -0.95 -13.72 15.03
C ARG A 262 -0.65 -12.30 15.48
N LYS A 263 -0.89 -12.00 16.76
CA LYS A 263 -0.24 -10.84 17.37
C LYS A 263 1.27 -11.02 17.18
N PRO A 264 1.95 -10.10 16.48
CA PRO A 264 3.35 -10.31 16.17
C PRO A 264 4.13 -10.48 17.48
N THR A 265 4.98 -11.50 17.58
CA THR A 265 5.75 -11.78 18.80
C THR A 265 6.62 -10.59 19.23
N TRP A 266 6.99 -9.73 18.27
CA TRP A 266 7.71 -8.47 18.48
C TRP A 266 6.81 -7.28 18.86
N ALA A 267 5.48 -7.41 18.82
CA ALA A 267 4.57 -6.32 19.18
C ALA A 267 4.66 -6.00 20.68
N LEU A 268 4.81 -4.72 21.01
CA LEU A 268 4.75 -4.22 22.38
C LEU A 268 3.32 -4.33 22.91
N THR A 269 3.14 -4.74 24.16
CA THR A 269 1.83 -4.71 24.83
C THR A 269 1.74 -3.55 25.80
N LYS A 270 0.53 -3.07 26.09
CA LYS A 270 0.31 -2.06 27.13
C LYS A 270 0.92 -2.49 28.47
N GLU A 271 0.81 -3.76 28.79
CA GLU A 271 1.35 -4.37 30.00
C GLU A 271 2.88 -4.25 30.03
N SER A 272 3.56 -4.58 28.93
CA SER A 272 5.02 -4.48 28.84
C SER A 272 5.52 -3.03 28.97
N VAL A 273 4.82 -2.08 28.34
CA VAL A 273 5.14 -0.64 28.45
C VAL A 273 4.84 -0.12 29.85
N ARG A 274 3.72 -0.54 30.46
CA ARG A 274 3.36 -0.23 31.85
C ARG A 274 4.44 -0.70 32.83
N ASP A 275 4.99 -1.90 32.63
CA ASP A 275 6.05 -2.43 33.49
C ASP A 275 7.38 -1.71 33.30
N CYS A 276 7.68 -1.24 32.08
CA CYS A 276 8.82 -0.35 31.85
C CYS A 276 8.62 0.99 32.58
N LEU A 277 7.45 1.61 32.50
CA LEU A 277 7.15 2.86 33.20
C LEU A 277 7.26 2.73 34.73
N LYS A 278 6.85 1.61 35.32
CA LYS A 278 7.06 1.33 36.75
C LYS A 278 8.55 1.28 37.14
N ASN A 279 9.40 0.91 36.19
CA ASN A 279 10.85 0.80 36.37
C ASN A 279 11.62 1.91 35.66
N ILE A 280 10.96 3.03 35.30
CA ILE A 280 11.55 4.12 34.51
C ILE A 280 12.81 4.74 35.14
N HIS A 281 12.99 4.60 36.45
CA HIS A 281 14.17 5.08 37.18
C HIS A 281 15.32 4.05 37.27
N ASN A 282 15.13 2.83 36.78
CA ASN A 282 16.11 1.74 36.87
C ASN A 282 16.46 1.21 35.46
N ALA A 283 17.52 1.77 34.87
CA ALA A 283 17.99 1.39 33.55
C ALA A 283 18.37 -0.10 33.44
N GLN A 284 18.88 -0.72 34.51
CA GLN A 284 19.24 -2.14 34.49
C GLN A 284 17.99 -3.04 34.34
N LYS A 285 16.91 -2.73 35.08
CA LYS A 285 15.63 -3.45 34.92
C LYS A 285 14.98 -3.21 33.57
N LEU A 286 15.18 -2.03 32.98
CA LEU A 286 14.71 -1.74 31.63
C LEU A 286 15.46 -2.56 30.59
N ASP A 287 16.76 -2.82 30.78
CA ASP A 287 17.58 -3.64 29.89
C ASP A 287 17.07 -5.09 29.81
N GLU A 288 16.62 -5.62 30.94
CA GLU A 288 16.05 -6.97 31.05
C GLU A 288 14.62 -7.07 30.47
N SER A 289 13.97 -5.93 30.21
CA SER A 289 12.56 -5.88 29.80
C SER A 289 12.33 -6.43 28.39
N ASP A 290 11.14 -7.00 28.19
CA ASP A 290 10.71 -7.44 26.86
C ASP A 290 10.64 -6.29 25.86
N VAL A 291 10.36 -5.06 26.32
CA VAL A 291 10.32 -3.87 25.46
C VAL A 291 11.70 -3.54 24.92
N ALA A 292 12.73 -3.51 25.77
CA ALA A 292 14.11 -3.26 25.36
C ALA A 292 14.59 -4.31 24.34
N LYS A 293 14.34 -5.59 24.64
CA LYS A 293 14.68 -6.71 23.74
C LYS A 293 13.95 -6.61 22.38
N LYS A 294 12.64 -6.36 22.40
CA LYS A 294 11.84 -6.24 21.17
C LYS A 294 12.23 -5.02 20.34
N LEU A 295 12.59 -3.91 20.97
CA LEU A 295 13.03 -2.70 20.29
C LEU A 295 14.50 -2.76 19.85
N GLY A 296 15.31 -3.67 20.40
CA GLY A 296 16.75 -3.72 20.17
C GLY A 296 17.48 -2.54 20.81
N ARG A 297 16.99 -2.09 21.96
CA ARG A 297 17.51 -0.93 22.72
C ARG A 297 18.15 -1.39 24.00
N SER A 298 19.19 -0.70 24.45
CA SER A 298 19.66 -0.85 25.83
C SER A 298 18.64 -0.23 26.80
N GLY A 299 18.69 -0.65 28.06
CA GLY A 299 17.84 -0.07 29.11
C GLY A 299 18.00 1.44 29.26
N GLN A 300 19.19 1.99 28.99
CA GLN A 300 19.45 3.43 29.03
C GLN A 300 18.85 4.16 27.83
N GLN A 301 18.91 3.56 26.63
CA GLN A 301 18.24 4.11 25.44
C GLN A 301 16.72 4.11 25.63
N LEU A 302 16.15 2.99 26.09
CA LEU A 302 14.72 2.90 26.37
C LEU A 302 14.28 3.89 27.46
N GLN A 303 15.08 4.07 28.52
CA GLN A 303 14.82 5.07 29.55
C GLN A 303 14.76 6.48 28.96
N THR A 304 15.70 6.81 28.06
CA THR A 304 15.77 8.12 27.42
C THR A 304 14.55 8.34 26.53
N GLU A 305 14.23 7.39 25.66
CA GLU A 305 13.05 7.44 24.78
C GLU A 305 11.74 7.60 25.58
N LEU A 306 11.57 6.84 26.67
CA LEU A 306 10.39 6.96 27.54
C LEU A 306 10.30 8.34 28.17
N ARG A 307 11.42 8.92 28.63
CA ARG A 307 11.42 10.27 29.21
C ARG A 307 11.14 11.33 28.17
N GLU A 308 11.75 11.23 27.00
CA GLU A 308 11.47 12.12 25.87
C GLU A 308 9.98 12.10 25.53
N ALA A 309 9.41 10.91 25.29
CA ALA A 309 7.98 10.77 24.96
C ALA A 309 7.05 11.35 26.04
N LEU A 310 7.46 11.33 27.31
CA LEU A 310 6.70 11.91 28.42
C LEU A 310 6.83 13.43 28.52
N PHE A 311 7.94 14.04 28.11
CA PHE A 311 8.23 15.47 28.33
C PHE A 311 8.30 16.32 27.07
N GLU A 312 8.28 15.70 25.90
CA GLU A 312 8.34 16.40 24.61
C GLU A 312 7.11 17.30 24.39
N SER A 313 7.37 18.51 23.88
CA SER A 313 6.38 19.52 23.57
C SER A 313 6.64 20.07 22.16
N PRO A 314 5.70 19.96 21.21
CA PRO A 314 4.39 19.32 21.36
C PRO A 314 4.50 17.78 21.50
N PRO A 315 3.52 17.11 22.15
CA PRO A 315 3.53 15.64 22.28
C PRO A 315 3.49 14.94 20.91
N ARG A 316 4.22 13.83 20.75
CA ARG A 316 4.14 12.99 19.55
C ARG A 316 2.78 12.29 19.47
N ALA A 317 2.00 12.54 18.42
CA ALA A 317 0.74 11.82 18.21
C ALA A 317 0.95 10.29 18.21
N PRO A 318 0.04 9.49 18.79
CA PRO A 318 -1.26 9.87 19.35
C PRO A 318 -1.21 10.28 20.85
N LEU A 319 -0.04 10.52 21.45
CA LEU A 319 0.00 11.15 22.78
C LEU A 319 -0.54 12.57 22.70
N THR A 320 -1.29 12.96 23.73
CA THR A 320 -1.76 14.32 23.95
C THR A 320 -1.14 14.85 25.24
N GLU A 321 -1.21 16.16 25.47
CA GLU A 321 -0.74 16.77 26.71
C GLU A 321 -1.45 16.17 27.93
N GLU A 322 -2.75 15.87 27.79
CA GLU A 322 -3.53 15.20 28.82
C GLU A 322 -2.97 13.80 29.14
N PHE A 323 -2.66 13.00 28.11
CA PHE A 323 -2.12 11.65 28.30
C PHE A 323 -0.72 11.66 28.90
N GLN A 324 0.16 12.56 28.45
CA GLN A 324 1.47 12.77 29.08
C GLN A 324 1.30 13.13 30.56
N MET A 325 0.41 14.07 30.89
CA MET A 325 0.19 14.49 32.27
C MET A 325 -0.29 13.33 33.17
N VAL A 326 -1.20 12.48 32.67
CA VAL A 326 -1.66 11.28 33.40
C VAL A 326 -0.50 10.32 33.64
N LEU A 327 0.32 10.03 32.62
CA LEU A 327 1.46 9.11 32.75
C LEU A 327 2.54 9.66 33.69
N GLN A 328 2.92 10.94 33.54
CA GLN A 328 3.90 11.60 34.40
C GLN A 328 3.49 11.52 35.87
N LYS A 329 2.25 11.93 36.19
CA LYS A 329 1.74 11.90 37.58
C LYS A 329 1.61 10.50 38.15
N THR A 330 1.43 9.49 37.30
CA THR A 330 1.28 8.10 37.71
C THR A 330 2.63 7.41 37.97
N TYR A 331 3.64 7.67 37.14
CA TYR A 331 4.88 6.88 37.11
C TYR A 331 6.15 7.64 37.52
N LEU A 332 6.19 8.97 37.38
CA LEU A 332 7.41 9.76 37.66
C LEU A 332 7.45 10.36 39.06
N HIS A 333 6.30 10.49 39.72
CA HIS A 333 6.19 11.16 41.02
C HIS A 333 6.04 10.15 42.16
N GLY A 334 7.06 9.32 42.39
CA GLY A 334 7.09 8.39 43.53
C GLY A 334 6.01 7.30 43.48
N LYS A 335 5.55 6.81 44.64
CA LYS A 335 4.39 5.89 44.76
C LYS A 335 3.14 6.65 45.22
N PRO A 336 2.50 7.50 44.39
CA PRO A 336 1.33 8.24 44.81
C PRO A 336 0.15 7.29 44.91
N ASN A 337 -0.63 7.39 46.00
CA ASN A 337 -1.91 6.71 46.10
C ASN A 337 -2.85 7.26 45.02
N VAL A 338 -3.64 6.39 44.37
CA VAL A 338 -4.64 6.73 43.34
C VAL A 338 -5.50 7.93 43.74
N VAL A 339 -5.86 8.05 45.02
CA VAL A 339 -6.63 9.20 45.54
C VAL A 339 -5.92 10.53 45.32
N ALA A 340 -4.61 10.59 45.57
CA ALA A 340 -3.82 11.81 45.36
C ALA A 340 -3.73 12.16 43.87
N ILE A 341 -3.57 11.15 43.02
CA ILE A 341 -3.51 11.33 41.55
C ILE A 341 -4.85 11.87 41.04
N THR A 342 -5.96 11.23 41.40
CA THR A 342 -7.31 11.64 40.97
C THR A 342 -7.66 13.07 41.41
N ASN A 343 -7.29 13.43 42.64
CA ASN A 343 -7.48 14.79 43.14
C ASN A 343 -6.65 15.81 42.35
N SER A 344 -5.38 15.50 42.08
CA SER A 344 -4.52 16.41 41.31
C SER A 344 -4.95 16.58 39.84
N LEU A 345 -5.72 15.62 39.31
CA LEU A 345 -6.26 15.64 37.95
C LEU A 345 -7.71 16.16 37.91
N ASN A 346 -8.33 16.45 39.06
CA ASN A 346 -9.75 16.82 39.18
C ASN A 346 -10.70 15.83 38.48
N VAL A 347 -10.46 14.52 38.61
CA VAL A 347 -11.30 13.48 37.99
C VAL A 347 -11.66 12.37 38.98
N GLY A 348 -12.77 11.67 38.74
CA GLY A 348 -13.10 10.45 39.46
C GLY A 348 -12.20 9.26 39.09
N ARG A 349 -12.17 8.23 39.95
CA ARG A 349 -11.35 7.02 39.77
C ARG A 349 -11.61 6.29 38.44
N ALA A 350 -12.88 6.14 38.04
CA ALA A 350 -13.25 5.47 36.79
C ALA A 350 -12.69 6.21 35.57
N THR A 351 -12.83 7.54 35.55
CA THR A 351 -12.27 8.41 34.50
C THR A 351 -10.76 8.34 34.46
N TYR A 352 -10.09 8.32 35.62
CA TYR A 352 -8.64 8.14 35.72
C TYR A 352 -8.17 6.83 35.08
N TYR A 353 -8.77 5.68 35.42
CA TYR A 353 -8.36 4.40 34.85
C TYR A 353 -8.57 4.33 33.34
N ARG A 354 -9.69 4.89 32.84
CA ARG A 354 -9.94 4.98 31.39
C ARG A 354 -8.89 5.85 30.69
N ARG A 355 -8.56 7.01 31.26
CA ARG A 355 -7.52 7.91 30.72
C ARG A 355 -6.13 7.27 30.77
N LEU A 356 -5.80 6.58 31.85
CA LEU A 356 -4.53 5.86 31.99
C LEU A 356 -4.41 4.73 30.96
N ASP A 357 -5.49 3.96 30.74
CA ASP A 357 -5.49 2.90 29.73
C ASP A 357 -5.30 3.46 28.31
N ASN A 358 -5.99 4.55 27.99
CA ASN A 358 -5.83 5.26 26.72
C ASN A 358 -4.42 5.84 26.55
N ALA A 359 -3.86 6.44 27.61
CA ALA A 359 -2.52 6.99 27.59
C ALA A 359 -1.44 5.90 27.41
N LEU A 360 -1.62 4.73 28.02
CA LEU A 360 -0.75 3.57 27.80
C LEU A 360 -0.88 3.02 26.37
N SER A 361 -2.08 2.98 25.79
CA SER A 361 -2.27 2.65 24.37
C SER A 361 -1.51 3.64 23.48
N ALA A 362 -1.66 4.94 23.74
CA ALA A 362 -1.03 5.99 22.95
C ALA A 362 0.51 5.91 23.02
N LEU A 363 1.08 5.78 24.23
CA LEU A 363 2.52 5.62 24.39
C LEU A 363 3.04 4.33 23.74
N THR A 364 2.28 3.23 23.83
CA THR A 364 2.65 1.97 23.17
C THR A 364 2.74 2.17 21.65
N ASN A 365 1.87 2.98 21.05
CA ASN A 365 1.93 3.32 19.63
C ASN A 365 3.13 4.24 19.32
N VAL A 366 3.41 5.25 20.14
CA VAL A 366 4.59 6.12 19.96
C VAL A 366 5.90 5.33 20.01
N LEU A 367 6.00 4.33 20.90
CA LEU A 367 7.20 3.47 20.99
C LEU A 367 7.32 2.45 19.86
N ARG A 368 6.22 2.15 19.14
CA ARG A 368 6.25 1.24 17.98
C ARG A 368 6.82 1.90 16.74
N GLY A 369 6.75 3.24 16.65
CA GLY A 369 7.24 4.04 15.53
C GLY A 369 6.17 4.27 14.48
#